data_AF-A0A943YWC6-F1
#
_entry.id   AF-A0A943YWC6-F1
#
_cell.length_a   1.000
_cell.length_b   1.000
_cell.length_c   1.000
_cell.angle_alpha   90.00
_cell.angle_beta   90.00
_cell.angle_gamma   90.00
#
_symmetry.space_group_name_H-M   'P 1'
#
loop_
_entity.id
_entity.type
_entity.pdbx_description
1 polymer ?
#
loop_
_entity_poly.entity_id
_entity_poly.type
_entity_poly.pdbx_seq_one_letter_code
_entity_poly.pdbx_strand_id
1 'polypeptide(L)'
;MAQIPRAAIDYLTEQVNAISADAQAKVLRVLEGIEWTPENVADCRDIVVGALLSALPAYADAAAQAAADFYDSCRELCAGEAMGAAALSGFDAAAVEGAVRAIVQGVVDGGPVDRFEREVLARVDHETKKAAANSVVANTGSDPLKPRWARVPSGAETCKFCLMLASRGFVYLSEQTAEGMYHGHPGCDCRIVPGWEGDAVEGYDPDELYFEWKGRERFRIPEAKLTGYALNMDHPKGRDKAIAFREALGFTDDDAAEIMRQVYRWVGEHEPVFAKSDQHGDRYTTSMEMVGKNGRTARVTVGWIKDPGEDKMRLTSIYVSKRKGVKS
;
A
#
# COMPACT_ATOMS: atom_id res chain seq x y z
N MET A 1 19.87 13.56 -13.65
CA MET A 1 18.44 13.52 -13.31
C MET A 1 17.81 12.45 -14.16
N ALA A 2 17.76 11.23 -13.63
CA ALA A 2 17.07 10.13 -14.26
C ALA A 2 15.65 10.00 -13.70
N GLN A 3 14.77 9.38 -14.49
CA GLN A 3 13.45 8.99 -14.03
C GLN A 3 13.40 7.47 -14.00
N ILE A 4 13.38 6.90 -12.80
CA ILE A 4 13.24 5.46 -12.59
C ILE A 4 11.84 5.05 -13.10
N PRO A 5 11.75 4.14 -14.09
CA PRO A 5 10.47 3.74 -14.66
C PRO A 5 9.59 3.03 -13.63
N ARG A 6 8.27 3.30 -13.68
CA ARG A 6 7.31 2.60 -12.82
C ARG A 6 7.36 1.09 -13.03
N ALA A 7 7.52 0.68 -14.29
CA ALA A 7 7.62 -0.72 -14.69
C ALA A 7 8.77 -1.49 -13.99
N ALA A 8 9.88 -0.82 -13.63
CA ALA A 8 10.98 -1.47 -12.92
C ALA A 8 10.58 -1.85 -11.48
N ILE A 9 9.81 -0.98 -10.82
CA ILE A 9 9.29 -1.22 -9.48
C ILE A 9 8.20 -2.30 -9.51
N ASP A 10 7.30 -2.22 -10.49
CA ASP A 10 6.24 -3.21 -10.68
C ASP A 10 6.82 -4.60 -10.94
N TYR A 11 7.87 -4.69 -11.77
CA TYR A 11 8.59 -5.94 -12.02
C TYR A 11 9.22 -6.53 -10.75
N LEU A 12 9.91 -5.72 -9.94
CA LEU A 12 10.41 -6.17 -8.63
C LEU A 12 9.25 -6.62 -7.73
N THR A 13 8.14 -5.90 -7.74
CA THR A 13 6.96 -6.26 -6.95
C THR A 13 6.40 -7.61 -7.34
N GLU A 14 6.21 -7.86 -8.64
CA GLU A 14 5.74 -9.13 -9.17
C GLU A 14 6.67 -10.28 -8.78
N GLN A 15 7.99 -10.10 -8.93
CA GLN A 15 8.98 -11.11 -8.56
C GLN A 15 8.91 -11.45 -7.06
N VAL A 16 8.97 -10.45 -6.18
CA VAL A 16 8.94 -10.71 -4.73
C VAL A 16 7.59 -11.30 -4.30
N ASN A 17 6.49 -10.91 -4.92
CA ASN A 17 5.18 -11.49 -4.63
C ASN A 17 5.08 -12.94 -5.13
N ALA A 18 5.67 -13.30 -6.27
CA ALA A 18 5.75 -14.68 -6.74
C ALA A 18 6.61 -15.55 -5.81
N ILE A 19 7.76 -15.04 -5.35
CA ILE A 19 8.63 -15.70 -4.36
C ILE A 19 7.86 -15.93 -3.05
N SER A 20 7.14 -14.92 -2.56
CA SER A 20 6.29 -15.02 -1.36
C SER A 20 5.19 -16.07 -1.52
N ALA A 21 4.47 -16.05 -2.66
CA ALA A 21 3.39 -16.98 -2.93
C ALA A 21 3.87 -18.44 -2.99
N ASP A 22 5.02 -18.71 -3.61
CA ASP A 22 5.60 -20.07 -3.64
C ASP A 22 6.03 -20.52 -2.24
N ALA A 23 6.64 -19.62 -1.44
CA ALA A 23 7.00 -19.90 -0.04
C ALA A 23 5.76 -20.22 0.81
N GLN A 24 4.70 -19.42 0.68
CA GLN A 24 3.42 -19.63 1.35
C GLN A 24 2.80 -20.96 0.96
N ALA A 25 2.79 -21.33 -0.33
CA ALA A 25 2.27 -22.61 -0.79
C ALA A 25 3.06 -23.81 -0.26
N LYS A 26 4.38 -23.68 -0.05
CA LYS A 26 5.19 -24.73 0.60
C LYS A 26 4.86 -24.86 2.09
N VAL A 27 4.76 -23.74 2.80
CA VAL A 27 4.43 -23.74 4.23
C VAL A 27 3.01 -24.24 4.47
N LEU A 28 2.03 -23.80 3.67
CA LEU A 28 0.63 -24.21 3.77
C LEU A 28 0.46 -25.73 3.74
N ARG A 29 1.17 -26.43 2.85
CA ARG A 29 1.15 -27.90 2.78
C ARG A 29 1.60 -28.59 4.08
N VAL A 30 2.48 -27.95 4.85
CA VAL A 30 2.86 -28.45 6.17
C VAL A 30 1.77 -28.15 7.18
N LEU A 31 1.19 -26.94 7.16
CA LEU A 31 0.13 -26.52 8.08
C LEU A 31 -1.13 -27.39 7.95
N GLU A 32 -1.54 -27.72 6.72
CA GLU A 32 -2.70 -28.58 6.43
C GLU A 32 -2.55 -30.00 7.01
N GLY A 33 -1.33 -30.43 7.29
CA GLY A 33 -1.04 -31.73 7.92
C GLY A 33 -1.01 -31.71 9.45
N ILE A 34 -1.23 -30.57 10.10
CA ILE A 34 -1.15 -30.42 11.56
C ILE A 34 -2.52 -30.64 12.18
N GLU A 35 -2.63 -31.67 13.01
CA GLU A 35 -3.79 -31.89 13.87
C GLU A 35 -3.58 -31.22 15.24
N TRP A 36 -4.42 -30.23 15.57
CA TRP A 36 -4.32 -29.49 16.83
C TRP A 36 -5.10 -30.15 17.96
N THR A 37 -4.44 -30.38 19.09
CA THR A 37 -5.07 -30.74 20.36
C THR A 37 -4.51 -29.88 21.50
N PRO A 38 -5.25 -29.67 22.60
CA PRO A 38 -4.73 -28.94 23.76
C PRO A 38 -3.42 -29.51 24.32
N GLU A 39 -3.18 -30.80 24.12
CA GLU A 39 -2.03 -31.54 24.66
C GLU A 39 -0.78 -31.45 23.77
N ASN A 40 -0.92 -31.14 22.47
CA ASN A 40 0.17 -31.21 21.49
C ASN A 40 0.63 -29.85 20.94
N VAL A 41 0.16 -28.75 21.53
CA VAL A 41 0.46 -27.37 21.09
C VAL A 41 1.97 -27.12 20.94
N ALA A 42 2.77 -27.58 21.89
CA ALA A 42 4.22 -27.38 21.87
C ALA A 42 4.87 -28.09 20.67
N ASP A 43 4.43 -29.31 20.37
CA ASP A 43 4.92 -30.08 19.23
C ASP A 43 4.48 -29.45 17.90
N CYS A 44 3.22 -29.02 17.81
CA CYS A 44 2.68 -28.31 16.63
C CYS A 44 3.46 -27.02 16.35
N ARG A 45 3.80 -26.26 17.40
CA ARG A 45 4.64 -25.07 17.28
C ARG A 45 6.02 -25.41 16.72
N ASP A 46 6.65 -26.44 17.25
CA ASP A 46 8.01 -26.81 16.85
C ASP A 46 8.03 -27.33 15.38
N ILE A 47 6.97 -28.01 14.93
CA ILE A 47 6.73 -28.34 13.52
C ILE A 47 6.66 -27.08 12.66
N VAL A 48 5.88 -26.08 13.06
CA VAL A 48 5.71 -24.82 12.31
C VAL A 48 7.01 -24.03 12.25
N VAL A 49 7.72 -23.92 13.38
CA VAL A 49 9.06 -23.31 13.42
C VAL A 49 10.00 -24.02 12.46
N GLY A 50 10.07 -25.36 12.52
CA GLY A 50 10.92 -26.15 11.62
C GLY A 50 10.57 -25.95 10.15
N ALA A 51 9.28 -25.87 9.81
CA ALA A 51 8.81 -25.60 8.46
C ALA A 51 9.26 -24.23 7.95
N LEU A 52 9.10 -23.18 8.77
CA LEU A 52 9.48 -21.82 8.40
C LEU A 52 11.00 -21.68 8.29
N LEU A 53 11.76 -22.21 9.25
CA LEU A 53 13.23 -22.13 9.22
C LEU A 53 13.85 -22.97 8.10
N SER A 54 13.16 -24.01 7.63
CA SER A 54 13.57 -24.79 6.46
C SER A 54 13.29 -24.05 5.15
N ALA A 55 12.13 -23.39 5.04
CA ALA A 55 11.72 -22.72 3.81
C ALA A 55 12.34 -21.31 3.65
N LEU A 56 12.19 -20.45 4.67
CA LEU A 56 12.40 -19.01 4.53
C LEU A 56 13.82 -18.58 4.13
N PRO A 57 14.93 -19.21 4.56
CA PRO A 57 16.26 -18.72 4.20
C PRO A 57 16.45 -18.60 2.67
N ALA A 58 16.09 -19.65 1.93
CA ALA A 58 16.24 -19.66 0.47
C ALA A 58 15.33 -18.64 -0.24
N TYR A 59 14.11 -18.43 0.28
CA TYR A 59 13.18 -17.45 -0.29
C TYR A 59 13.56 -16.01 0.06
N ALA A 60 14.06 -15.79 1.27
CA ALA A 60 14.59 -14.50 1.70
C ALA A 60 15.80 -14.11 0.83
N ASP A 61 16.71 -15.05 0.56
CA ASP A 61 17.86 -14.81 -0.32
C ASP A 61 17.44 -14.57 -1.77
N ALA A 62 16.45 -15.31 -2.29
CA ALA A 62 15.90 -15.06 -3.62
C ALA A 62 15.27 -13.66 -3.74
N ALA A 63 14.51 -13.22 -2.74
CA ALA A 63 13.93 -11.88 -2.71
C ALA A 63 15.01 -10.78 -2.58
N ALA A 64 16.06 -11.05 -1.80
CA ALA A 64 17.20 -10.15 -1.66
C ALA A 64 18.02 -10.03 -2.96
N GLN A 65 18.14 -11.11 -3.74
CA GLN A 65 18.78 -11.11 -5.05
C GLN A 65 17.99 -10.27 -6.06
N ALA A 66 16.67 -10.47 -6.16
CA ALA A 66 15.81 -9.65 -7.01
C ALA A 66 15.95 -8.15 -6.68
N ALA A 67 16.04 -7.83 -5.39
CA ALA A 67 16.25 -6.46 -4.93
C ALA A 67 17.67 -5.92 -5.23
N ALA A 68 18.71 -6.76 -5.19
CA ALA A 68 20.06 -6.37 -5.58
C ALA A 68 20.15 -6.08 -7.08
N ASP A 69 19.55 -6.92 -7.92
CA ASP A 69 19.49 -6.70 -9.37
C ASP A 69 18.73 -5.40 -9.72
N PHE A 70 17.62 -5.14 -9.00
CA PHE A 70 16.88 -3.88 -9.11
C PHE A 70 17.73 -2.68 -8.67
N TYR A 71 18.51 -2.82 -7.60
CA TYR A 71 19.40 -1.77 -7.11
C TYR A 71 20.45 -1.40 -8.16
N ASP A 72 21.13 -2.39 -8.73
CA ASP A 72 22.14 -2.17 -9.77
C ASP A 72 21.52 -1.55 -11.03
N SER A 73 20.31 -1.99 -11.42
CA SER A 73 19.58 -1.39 -12.54
C SER A 73 19.26 0.09 -12.30
N CYS A 74 18.83 0.45 -11.08
CA CYS A 74 18.60 1.84 -10.71
C CYS A 74 19.90 2.65 -10.69
N ARG A 75 20.98 2.08 -10.14
CA ARG A 75 22.27 2.77 -10.05
C ARG A 75 22.90 3.00 -11.41
N GLU A 76 22.84 2.01 -12.30
CA GLU A 76 23.31 2.16 -13.67
C GLU A 76 22.52 3.26 -14.40
N LEU A 77 21.18 3.25 -14.26
CA LEU A 77 20.33 4.28 -14.86
C LEU A 77 20.63 5.69 -14.34
N CYS A 78 20.79 5.84 -13.03
CA CYS A 78 20.88 7.14 -12.37
C CYS A 78 22.31 7.70 -12.31
N ALA A 79 23.30 6.83 -12.11
CA ALA A 79 24.70 7.19 -11.89
C ALA A 79 25.65 6.71 -13.00
N GLY A 80 25.17 5.96 -13.99
CA GLY A 80 25.92 5.54 -15.17
C GLY A 80 26.72 4.24 -15.02
N GLU A 81 26.66 3.59 -13.85
CA GLU A 81 27.32 2.30 -13.59
C GLU A 81 26.61 1.49 -12.49
N ALA A 82 26.58 0.17 -12.63
CA ALA A 82 26.15 -0.73 -11.55
C ALA A 82 27.12 -0.71 -10.37
N MET A 83 26.64 -1.03 -9.16
CA MET A 83 27.49 -1.15 -7.95
C MET A 83 28.16 -2.51 -7.87
N GLY A 84 27.48 -3.55 -8.37
CA GLY A 84 27.69 -4.92 -7.92
C GLY A 84 27.00 -5.15 -6.58
N ALA A 85 25.71 -4.84 -6.52
CA ALA A 85 24.91 -4.94 -5.30
C ALA A 85 24.89 -6.38 -4.77
N ALA A 86 25.03 -6.53 -3.46
CA ALA A 86 25.01 -7.84 -2.80
C ALA A 86 23.59 -8.21 -2.39
N ALA A 87 23.23 -9.49 -2.54
CA ALA A 87 21.97 -10.03 -2.01
C ALA A 87 22.06 -10.18 -0.49
N LEU A 88 21.57 -9.18 0.24
CA LEU A 88 21.65 -9.11 1.70
C LEU A 88 20.25 -9.27 2.30
N SER A 89 19.82 -10.51 2.54
CA SER A 89 18.46 -10.80 3.05
C SER A 89 18.24 -10.31 4.48
N GLY A 90 19.28 -10.33 5.32
CA GLY A 90 19.15 -10.00 6.74
C GLY A 90 18.17 -10.94 7.46
N PHE A 91 18.08 -12.20 7.01
CA PHE A 91 17.22 -13.21 7.61
C PHE A 91 17.61 -13.45 9.08
N ASP A 92 16.62 -13.42 9.97
CA ASP A 92 16.78 -13.59 11.42
C ASP A 92 15.91 -14.74 11.91
N ALA A 93 16.53 -15.91 12.11
CA ALA A 93 15.86 -17.11 12.59
C ALA A 93 15.21 -16.90 13.97
N ALA A 94 15.86 -16.16 14.88
CA ALA A 94 15.35 -15.93 16.22
C ALA A 94 14.10 -15.04 16.19
N ALA A 95 14.07 -14.02 15.33
CA ALA A 95 12.89 -13.20 15.12
C ALA A 95 11.72 -14.01 14.56
N VAL A 96 11.97 -14.94 13.64
CA VAL A 96 10.94 -15.85 13.09
C VAL A 96 10.40 -16.77 14.17
N GLU A 97 11.27 -17.41 14.95
CA GLU A 97 10.87 -18.27 16.08
C GLU A 97 10.00 -17.51 17.09
N GLY A 98 10.42 -16.30 17.48
CA GLY A 98 9.68 -15.46 18.41
C GLY A 98 8.28 -15.11 17.89
N ALA A 99 8.16 -14.86 16.59
CA ALA A 99 6.87 -14.57 15.96
C ALA A 99 5.95 -15.79 15.90
N VAL A 100 6.48 -16.96 15.52
CA VAL A 100 5.69 -18.21 15.52
C VAL A 100 5.20 -18.53 16.93
N ARG A 101 6.04 -18.35 17.96
CA ARG A 101 5.62 -18.50 19.37
C ARG A 101 4.44 -17.59 19.72
N ALA A 102 4.51 -16.32 19.31
CA ALA A 102 3.42 -15.36 19.56
C ALA A 102 2.12 -15.75 18.82
N ILE A 103 2.23 -16.20 17.57
CA ILE A 103 1.09 -16.64 16.76
C ILE A 103 0.43 -17.88 17.38
N VAL A 104 1.22 -18.90 17.77
CA VAL A 104 0.70 -20.11 18.42
C VAL A 104 0.02 -19.78 19.75
N GLN A 105 0.58 -18.87 20.56
CA GLN A 105 -0.04 -18.48 21.83
C GLN A 105 -1.47 -17.96 21.63
N GLY A 106 -1.73 -17.23 20.54
CA GLY A 106 -3.08 -16.76 20.21
C GLY A 106 -4.09 -17.90 19.97
N VAL A 107 -3.65 -19.07 19.52
CA VAL A 107 -4.49 -20.28 19.38
C VAL A 107 -4.75 -20.92 20.73
N VAL A 108 -3.71 -21.04 21.56
CA VAL A 108 -3.79 -21.57 22.93
C VAL A 108 -4.79 -20.79 23.77
N ASP A 109 -4.83 -19.47 23.59
CA ASP A 109 -5.73 -18.56 24.31
C ASP A 109 -7.19 -18.64 23.80
N GLY A 110 -7.53 -19.62 22.94
CA GLY A 110 -8.88 -19.88 22.43
C GLY A 110 -9.20 -19.18 21.11
N GLY A 111 -8.19 -18.71 20.38
CA GLY A 111 -8.35 -18.13 19.05
C GLY A 111 -8.73 -19.18 17.98
N PRO A 112 -9.45 -18.78 16.91
CA PRO A 112 -9.82 -19.70 15.85
C PRO A 112 -8.60 -20.19 15.05
N VAL A 113 -8.55 -21.47 14.68
CA VAL A 113 -7.42 -22.06 13.93
C VAL A 113 -7.27 -21.44 12.53
N ASP A 114 -8.36 -21.02 11.86
CA ASP A 114 -8.27 -20.31 10.57
C ASP A 114 -7.54 -18.96 10.67
N ARG A 115 -7.46 -18.37 11.88
CA ARG A 115 -6.62 -17.19 12.13
C ARG A 115 -5.14 -17.58 12.17
N PHE A 116 -4.80 -18.75 12.71
CA PHE A 116 -3.44 -19.24 12.83
C PHE A 116 -2.77 -19.38 11.47
N GLU A 117 -3.38 -20.13 10.54
CA GLU A 117 -2.81 -20.34 9.21
C GLU A 117 -2.57 -19.02 8.50
N ARG A 118 -3.58 -18.13 8.51
CA ARG A 118 -3.47 -16.79 7.93
C ARG A 118 -2.33 -15.99 8.55
N GLU A 119 -2.12 -16.06 9.86
CA GLU A 119 -1.05 -15.33 10.55
C GLU A 119 0.34 -15.91 10.23
N VAL A 120 0.47 -17.23 10.14
CA VAL A 120 1.72 -17.88 9.71
C VAL A 120 2.05 -17.52 8.25
N LEU A 121 1.08 -17.62 7.35
CA LEU A 121 1.28 -17.23 5.94
C LEU A 121 1.58 -15.73 5.80
N ALA A 122 0.94 -14.88 6.60
CA ALA A 122 1.27 -13.46 6.65
C ALA A 122 2.70 -13.22 7.17
N ARG A 123 3.20 -14.07 8.08
CA ARG A 123 4.60 -14.01 8.52
C ARG A 123 5.56 -14.39 7.40
N VAL A 124 5.24 -15.40 6.59
CA VAL A 124 6.04 -15.77 5.41
C VAL A 124 6.12 -14.62 4.40
N ASP A 125 4.98 -13.96 4.13
CA ASP A 125 4.94 -12.77 3.26
C ASP A 125 5.80 -11.64 3.81
N HIS A 126 5.69 -11.38 5.12
CA HIS A 126 6.46 -10.35 5.79
C HIS A 126 7.97 -10.57 5.67
N GLU A 127 8.47 -11.77 5.99
CA GLU A 127 9.92 -12.05 5.94
C GLU A 127 10.48 -11.96 4.52
N THR A 128 9.74 -12.47 3.53
CA THR A 128 10.17 -12.43 2.12
C THR A 128 10.28 -10.98 1.63
N LYS A 129 9.27 -10.15 1.93
CA LYS A 129 9.26 -8.74 1.54
C LYS A 129 10.29 -7.92 2.31
N LYS A 130 10.46 -8.20 3.61
CA LYS A 130 11.48 -7.59 4.45
C LYS A 130 12.89 -7.86 3.91
N ALA A 131 13.16 -9.08 3.46
CA ALA A 131 14.46 -9.43 2.88
C ALA A 131 14.81 -8.60 1.63
N ALA A 132 13.84 -8.37 0.73
CA ALA A 132 14.02 -7.50 -0.42
C ALA A 132 14.39 -6.05 -0.01
N ALA A 133 13.68 -5.48 0.98
CA ALA A 133 14.02 -4.13 1.44
C ALA A 133 15.36 -4.06 2.15
N ASN A 134 15.68 -5.02 3.01
CA ASN A 134 16.96 -5.09 3.71
C ASN A 134 18.12 -5.04 2.70
N SER A 135 17.99 -5.77 1.59
CA SER A 135 18.97 -5.77 0.52
C SER A 135 19.18 -4.36 -0.08
N VAL A 136 18.10 -3.66 -0.47
CA VAL A 136 18.20 -2.28 -1.00
C VAL A 136 18.84 -1.33 0.02
N VAL A 137 18.47 -1.43 1.30
CA VAL A 137 18.95 -0.55 2.36
C VAL A 137 20.43 -0.76 2.64
N ALA A 138 20.85 -2.03 2.75
CA ALA A 138 22.23 -2.37 3.02
C ALA A 138 23.15 -1.95 1.87
N ASN A 139 22.70 -2.12 0.62
CA ASN A 139 23.41 -1.60 -0.55
C ASN A 139 23.43 -0.06 -0.56
N THR A 140 22.31 0.59 -0.26
CA THR A 140 22.26 2.07 -0.11
C THR A 140 23.27 2.58 0.92
N GLY A 141 23.43 1.88 2.05
CA GLY A 141 24.40 2.26 3.08
C GLY A 141 25.86 2.02 2.72
N SER A 142 26.10 1.08 1.80
CA SER A 142 27.44 0.71 1.37
C SER A 142 27.87 1.44 0.10
N ASP A 143 26.93 2.09 -0.62
CA ASP A 143 27.22 2.74 -1.89
C ASP A 143 28.09 4.00 -1.68
N PRO A 144 29.27 4.08 -2.32
CA PRO A 144 30.16 5.24 -2.22
C PRO A 144 29.53 6.55 -2.71
N LEU A 145 28.50 6.49 -3.57
CA LEU A 145 27.77 7.65 -4.06
C LEU A 145 26.75 8.20 -3.04
N LYS A 146 26.60 7.52 -1.89
CA LYS A 146 25.72 7.91 -0.77
C LYS A 146 24.30 8.26 -1.23
N PRO A 147 23.62 7.39 -2.01
CA PRO A 147 22.23 7.61 -2.36
C PRO A 147 21.36 7.64 -1.11
N ARG A 148 20.15 8.15 -1.30
CA ARG A 148 19.05 7.99 -0.34
C ARG A 148 18.11 6.91 -0.86
N TRP A 149 17.13 6.55 -0.05
CA TRP A 149 16.02 5.74 -0.52
C TRP A 149 14.69 6.37 -0.17
N ALA A 150 13.66 5.96 -0.91
CA ALA A 150 12.27 6.32 -0.70
C ALA A 150 11.43 5.06 -0.55
N ARG A 151 10.34 5.15 0.21
CA ARG A 151 9.28 4.14 0.14
C ARG A 151 8.35 4.52 -1.01
N VAL A 152 8.23 3.66 -1.99
CA VAL A 152 7.34 3.85 -3.13
C VAL A 152 6.21 2.83 -3.05
N PRO A 153 4.95 3.27 -2.87
CA PRO A 153 3.81 2.38 -2.95
C PRO A 153 3.72 1.77 -4.35
N SER A 154 3.44 0.47 -4.38
CA SER A 154 3.00 -0.23 -5.58
C SER A 154 1.72 -1.01 -5.24
N GLY A 155 0.92 -1.36 -6.25
CA GLY A 155 -0.39 -1.98 -6.06
C GLY A 155 -1.57 -1.00 -5.94
N ALA A 156 -2.78 -1.56 -5.91
CA ALA A 156 -4.03 -0.80 -5.98
C ALA A 156 -4.42 -0.10 -4.65
N GLU A 157 -4.01 -0.67 -3.52
CA GLU A 157 -4.30 -0.17 -2.18
C GLU A 157 -3.02 0.14 -1.41
N THR A 158 -3.00 1.28 -0.72
CA THR A 158 -1.90 1.67 0.16
C THR A 158 -2.47 2.12 1.50
N CYS A 159 -2.00 1.49 2.58
CA CYS A 159 -2.47 1.85 3.90
C CYS A 159 -1.99 3.26 4.29
N LYS A 160 -2.71 3.89 5.23
CA LYS A 160 -2.44 5.26 5.69
C LYS A 160 -1.00 5.42 6.22
N PHE A 161 -0.49 4.42 6.92
CA PHE A 161 0.87 4.43 7.46
C PHE A 161 1.91 4.41 6.33
N CYS A 162 1.72 3.55 5.33
CA CYS A 162 2.60 3.51 4.15
C CYS A 162 2.54 4.81 3.35
N LEU A 163 1.37 5.44 3.19
CA LEU A 163 1.26 6.77 2.56
C LEU A 163 2.07 7.82 3.34
N MET A 164 1.97 7.83 4.67
CA MET A 164 2.74 8.74 5.53
C MET A 164 4.25 8.52 5.43
N LEU A 165 4.71 7.27 5.34
CA LEU A 165 6.12 6.99 5.12
C LEU A 165 6.56 7.37 3.70
N ALA A 166 5.76 7.02 2.71
CA ALA A 166 6.04 7.27 1.31
C ALA A 166 6.01 8.76 0.94
N SER A 167 5.22 9.58 1.63
CA SER A 167 5.17 11.01 1.37
C SER A 167 6.43 11.77 1.78
N ARG A 168 7.40 11.10 2.41
CA ARG A 168 8.69 11.73 2.77
C ARG A 168 9.67 11.82 1.59
N GLY A 169 9.48 11.06 0.52
CA GLY A 169 10.41 11.06 -0.62
C GLY A 169 11.76 10.41 -0.32
N PHE A 170 12.77 10.76 -1.13
CA PHE A 170 14.16 10.29 -1.01
C PHE A 170 14.88 10.99 0.15
N VAL A 171 14.46 10.76 1.38
CA VAL A 171 15.07 11.37 2.58
C VAL A 171 15.83 10.37 3.43
N TYR A 172 15.59 9.07 3.23
CA TYR A 172 16.05 8.04 4.14
C TYR A 172 17.50 7.62 3.88
N LEU A 173 18.22 7.37 4.98
CA LEU A 173 19.60 6.85 5.00
C LEU A 173 19.60 5.39 5.47
N SER A 174 20.78 4.78 5.59
CA SER A 174 20.95 3.33 5.74
C SER A 174 20.52 2.71 7.08
N GLU A 175 20.68 3.38 8.23
CA GLU A 175 20.41 2.72 9.53
C GLU A 175 19.42 3.45 10.44
N GLN A 176 19.45 4.78 10.52
CA GLN A 176 18.61 5.51 11.51
C GLN A 176 17.11 5.56 11.18
N THR A 177 16.70 5.09 10.02
CA THR A 177 15.30 5.10 9.56
C THR A 177 14.76 3.71 9.26
N ALA A 178 15.51 2.66 9.65
CA ALA A 178 15.19 1.27 9.40
C ALA A 178 14.13 0.68 10.38
N GLU A 179 14.03 1.26 11.58
CA GLU A 179 12.99 0.88 12.55
C GLU A 179 11.60 1.26 12.00
N GLY A 180 10.83 0.25 11.58
CA GLY A 180 9.50 0.42 10.98
C GLY A 180 9.47 0.30 9.45
N MET A 181 10.55 -0.15 8.81
CA MET A 181 10.60 -0.36 7.35
C MET A 181 9.60 -1.36 6.81
N TYR A 182 9.22 -2.35 7.60
CA TYR A 182 8.05 -3.15 7.30
C TYR A 182 7.06 -3.06 8.44
N HIS A 183 5.95 -2.39 8.15
CA HIS A 183 4.76 -2.48 8.97
C HIS A 183 4.04 -3.78 8.61
N GLY A 184 3.79 -4.61 9.62
CA GLY A 184 3.17 -5.92 9.47
C GLY A 184 1.68 -5.81 9.18
N HIS A 185 1.32 -5.55 7.93
CA HIS A 185 0.00 -5.91 7.41
C HIS A 185 0.15 -6.81 6.17
N PRO A 186 -0.73 -7.82 6.02
CA PRO A 186 -0.72 -8.68 4.84
C PRO A 186 -0.89 -7.87 3.56
N GLY A 187 -0.24 -8.30 2.48
CA GLY A 187 -0.44 -7.73 1.14
C GLY A 187 0.14 -6.33 0.93
N CYS A 188 1.05 -5.88 1.81
CA CYS A 188 1.77 -4.62 1.56
C CYS A 188 2.71 -4.77 0.36
N ASP A 189 2.49 -3.99 -0.69
CA ASP A 189 3.31 -4.01 -1.92
C ASP A 189 4.22 -2.77 -2.05
N CYS A 190 4.41 -1.99 -0.98
CA CYS A 190 5.38 -0.91 -1.01
C CYS A 190 6.80 -1.46 -1.20
N ARG A 191 7.58 -0.80 -2.07
CA ARG A 191 9.00 -1.11 -2.30
C ARG A 191 9.90 -0.01 -1.78
N ILE A 192 11.12 -0.40 -1.44
CA ILE A 192 12.20 0.52 -1.12
C ILE A 192 12.97 0.76 -2.41
N VAL A 193 13.10 2.02 -2.79
CA VAL A 193 13.70 2.43 -4.06
C VAL A 193 14.87 3.35 -3.76
N PRO A 194 16.10 3.04 -4.24
CA PRO A 194 17.23 3.96 -4.11
C PRO A 194 17.06 5.15 -5.05
N GLY A 195 17.68 6.27 -4.72
CA GLY A 195 17.70 7.46 -5.58
C GLY A 195 18.86 8.38 -5.25
N TRP A 196 19.37 9.05 -6.28
CA TRP A 196 20.44 10.02 -6.20
C TRP A 196 19.88 11.43 -6.37
N GLU A 197 20.76 12.43 -6.24
CA GLU A 197 20.35 13.83 -6.29
C GLU A 197 19.67 14.18 -7.63
N GLY A 198 18.42 14.65 -7.53
CA GLY A 198 17.62 15.07 -8.69
C GLY A 198 16.94 13.92 -9.45
N ASP A 199 16.97 12.70 -8.93
CA ASP A 199 16.21 11.59 -9.51
C ASP A 199 14.75 11.60 -9.09
N ALA A 200 13.91 10.99 -9.92
CA ALA A 200 12.49 10.81 -9.67
C ALA A 200 12.05 9.38 -10.01
N VAL A 201 10.87 9.01 -9.55
CA VAL A 201 10.19 7.77 -9.95
C VAL A 201 8.94 8.15 -10.73
N GLU A 202 8.72 7.49 -11.87
CA GLU A 202 7.54 7.72 -12.69
C GLU A 202 6.23 7.48 -11.89
N GLY A 203 5.33 8.47 -11.91
CA GLY A 203 4.05 8.41 -11.20
C GLY A 203 4.16 8.42 -9.67
N TYR A 204 5.32 8.77 -9.10
CA TYR A 204 5.51 8.93 -7.67
C TYR A 204 5.76 10.40 -7.33
N ASP A 205 4.78 11.01 -6.67
CA ASP A 205 4.86 12.36 -6.14
C ASP A 205 4.68 12.32 -4.60
N PRO A 206 5.74 12.56 -3.81
CA PRO A 206 5.65 12.57 -2.36
C PRO A 206 4.64 13.58 -1.80
N ASP A 207 4.46 14.74 -2.44
CA ASP A 207 3.54 15.78 -1.99
C ASP A 207 2.09 15.34 -2.23
N GLU A 208 1.79 14.74 -3.38
CA GLU A 208 0.47 14.15 -3.61
C GLU A 208 0.13 13.06 -2.59
N LEU A 209 1.11 12.21 -2.23
CA LEU A 209 0.93 11.19 -1.19
C LEU A 209 0.73 11.81 0.20
N TYR A 210 1.40 12.93 0.50
CA TYR A 210 1.20 13.67 1.74
C TYR A 210 -0.22 14.20 1.85
N PHE A 211 -0.73 14.81 0.78
CA PHE A 211 -2.10 15.29 0.76
C PHE A 211 -3.12 14.14 0.83
N GLU A 212 -2.87 13.03 0.12
CA GLU A 212 -3.72 11.85 0.24
C GLU A 212 -3.77 11.32 1.68
N TRP A 213 -2.62 11.21 2.34
CA TRP A 213 -2.51 10.83 3.75
C TRP A 213 -3.32 11.78 4.64
N LYS A 214 -3.14 13.10 4.49
CA LYS A 214 -3.86 14.13 5.26
C LYS A 214 -5.37 14.13 4.99
N GLY A 215 -5.78 13.77 3.78
CA GLY A 215 -7.17 13.51 3.42
C GLY A 215 -7.73 12.31 4.19
N ARG A 216 -7.04 11.17 4.17
CA ARG A 216 -7.41 9.96 4.95
C ARG A 216 -7.34 10.20 6.47
N GLU A 217 -6.51 11.15 6.89
CA GLU A 217 -6.60 12.03 8.08
C GLU A 217 -8.03 12.25 8.55
N ARG A 218 -8.68 13.11 7.79
CA ARG A 218 -9.81 13.91 8.25
C ARG A 218 -11.12 13.46 7.61
N PHE A 219 -11.04 12.58 6.62
CA PHE A 219 -12.16 12.18 5.79
C PHE A 219 -12.32 10.66 5.71
N ARG A 220 -13.56 10.22 5.65
CA ARG A 220 -13.96 8.83 5.38
C ARG A 220 -14.82 8.79 4.13
N ILE A 221 -14.40 8.04 3.13
CA ILE A 221 -15.20 7.76 1.94
C ILE A 221 -15.64 6.29 2.04
N PRO A 222 -16.92 6.01 2.36
CA PRO A 222 -17.42 4.64 2.30
C PRO A 222 -17.45 4.21 0.84
N GLU A 223 -16.72 3.16 0.49
CA GLU A 223 -16.62 2.66 -0.89
C GLU A 223 -17.99 2.37 -1.51
N ALA A 224 -18.93 1.83 -0.72
CA ALA A 224 -20.32 1.59 -1.13
C ALA A 224 -21.07 2.86 -1.60
N LYS A 225 -20.61 4.07 -1.25
CA LYS A 225 -21.16 5.32 -1.81
C LYS A 225 -20.72 5.57 -3.25
N LEU A 226 -19.62 4.96 -3.67
CA LEU A 226 -19.14 4.95 -5.04
C LEU A 226 -19.73 3.73 -5.77
N THR A 227 -19.29 2.52 -5.42
CA THR A 227 -19.60 1.27 -6.14
C THR A 227 -21.07 0.86 -6.01
N GLY A 228 -21.68 1.09 -4.85
CA GLY A 228 -23.10 0.79 -4.61
C GLY A 228 -24.08 1.89 -5.01
N TYR A 229 -23.60 3.08 -5.42
CA TYR A 229 -24.46 4.23 -5.66
C TYR A 229 -24.01 5.16 -6.78
N ALA A 230 -22.91 5.89 -6.63
CA ALA A 230 -22.54 6.97 -7.55
C ALA A 230 -22.00 6.49 -8.90
N LEU A 231 -21.40 5.29 -8.94
CA LEU A 231 -20.83 4.65 -10.13
C LEU A 231 -21.64 3.44 -10.61
N ASN A 232 -22.73 3.11 -9.90
CA ASN A 232 -23.55 1.95 -10.18
C ASN A 232 -24.60 2.25 -11.28
N MET A 233 -24.49 1.56 -12.41
CA MET A 233 -25.39 1.71 -13.56
C MET A 233 -26.78 1.14 -13.34
N ASP A 234 -26.95 0.21 -12.39
CA ASP A 234 -28.21 -0.46 -12.07
C ASP A 234 -28.95 0.21 -10.91
N HIS A 235 -28.30 1.15 -10.20
CA HIS A 235 -28.92 1.81 -9.05
C HIS A 235 -30.04 2.78 -9.49
N PRO A 236 -31.30 2.62 -9.04
CA PRO A 236 -32.45 3.39 -9.55
C PRO A 236 -32.31 4.92 -9.46
N LYS A 237 -31.60 5.43 -8.45
CA LYS A 237 -31.33 6.86 -8.24
C LYS A 237 -29.88 7.28 -8.54
N GLY A 238 -29.01 6.31 -8.79
CA GLY A 238 -27.56 6.47 -8.86
C GLY A 238 -27.06 6.46 -10.30
N ARG A 239 -27.79 5.75 -11.17
CA ARG A 239 -27.55 5.59 -12.60
C ARG A 239 -27.19 6.88 -13.33
N ASP A 240 -27.91 7.97 -13.11
CA ASP A 240 -27.61 9.25 -13.79
C ASP A 240 -26.23 9.80 -13.42
N LYS A 241 -25.76 9.57 -12.19
CA LYS A 241 -24.40 9.93 -11.77
C LYS A 241 -23.37 9.02 -12.44
N ALA A 242 -23.64 7.71 -12.48
CA ALA A 242 -22.77 6.73 -13.10
C ALA A 242 -22.57 7.04 -14.59
N ILE A 243 -23.65 7.36 -15.31
CA ILE A 243 -23.61 7.82 -16.70
C ILE A 243 -22.75 9.07 -16.83
N ALA A 244 -22.94 10.08 -15.96
CA ALA A 244 -22.16 11.31 -16.01
C ALA A 244 -20.66 11.08 -15.76
N PHE A 245 -20.29 10.22 -14.80
CA PHE A 245 -18.90 9.83 -14.57
C PHE A 245 -18.28 9.14 -15.77
N ARG A 246 -18.99 8.17 -16.35
CA ARG A 246 -18.54 7.44 -17.54
C ARG A 246 -18.38 8.36 -18.75
N GLU A 247 -19.35 9.24 -19.00
CA GLU A 247 -19.32 10.13 -20.17
C GLU A 247 -18.28 11.24 -20.05
N ALA A 248 -18.14 11.85 -18.86
CA ALA A 248 -17.22 12.96 -18.65
C ALA A 248 -15.78 12.48 -18.43
N LEU A 249 -15.59 11.47 -17.58
CA LEU A 249 -14.29 11.06 -17.04
C LEU A 249 -13.89 9.63 -17.45
N GLY A 250 -14.81 8.87 -18.06
CA GLY A 250 -14.54 7.48 -18.44
C GLY A 250 -14.62 6.51 -17.27
N PHE A 251 -14.93 6.98 -16.06
CA PHE A 251 -14.92 6.13 -14.87
C PHE A 251 -16.14 5.20 -14.80
N THR A 252 -15.89 3.96 -14.39
CA THR A 252 -16.87 2.93 -14.00
C THR A 252 -16.71 2.63 -12.51
N ASP A 253 -17.51 1.71 -11.99
CA ASP A 253 -17.40 1.22 -10.61
C ASP A 253 -16.02 0.61 -10.29
N ASP A 254 -15.37 -0.02 -11.27
CA ASP A 254 -13.99 -0.51 -11.16
C ASP A 254 -12.97 0.60 -10.81
N ASP A 255 -13.27 1.86 -11.12
CA ASP A 255 -12.37 2.99 -10.90
C ASP A 255 -12.59 3.70 -9.54
N ALA A 256 -13.38 3.10 -8.64
CA ALA A 256 -13.70 3.70 -7.34
C ALA A 256 -12.45 4.06 -6.51
N ALA A 257 -11.42 3.21 -6.54
CA ALA A 257 -10.16 3.45 -5.84
C ALA A 257 -9.43 4.70 -6.36
N GLU A 258 -9.43 4.92 -7.69
CA GLU A 258 -8.82 6.10 -8.31
C GLU A 258 -9.58 7.39 -7.96
N ILE A 259 -10.92 7.34 -8.00
CA ILE A 259 -11.76 8.46 -7.57
C ILE A 259 -11.49 8.79 -6.10
N MET A 260 -11.39 7.79 -5.23
CA MET A 260 -11.08 7.99 -3.81
C MET A 260 -9.72 8.66 -3.62
N ARG A 261 -8.68 8.22 -4.34
CA ARG A 261 -7.34 8.84 -4.29
C ARG A 261 -7.40 10.32 -4.64
N GLN A 262 -7.99 10.68 -5.77
CA GLN A 262 -8.08 12.09 -6.19
C GLN A 262 -8.87 12.93 -5.17
N VAL A 263 -10.00 12.40 -4.65
CA VAL A 263 -10.78 13.11 -3.62
C VAL A 263 -9.97 13.31 -2.34
N TYR A 264 -9.26 12.28 -1.88
CA TYR A 264 -8.42 12.37 -0.68
C TYR A 264 -7.28 13.37 -0.84
N ARG A 265 -6.59 13.38 -1.98
CA ARG A 265 -5.56 14.39 -2.29
C ARG A 265 -6.14 15.79 -2.23
N TRP A 266 -7.26 16.02 -2.90
CA TRP A 266 -7.91 17.33 -2.92
C TRP A 266 -8.26 17.85 -1.54
N VAL A 267 -8.92 17.03 -0.70
CA VAL A 267 -9.30 17.45 0.67
C VAL A 267 -8.14 17.39 1.69
N GLY A 268 -7.00 16.82 1.30
CA GLY A 268 -5.74 16.95 2.01
C GLY A 268 -5.17 18.37 1.93
N GLU A 269 -5.31 18.96 0.74
CA GLU A 269 -4.80 20.29 0.43
C GLU A 269 -5.84 21.40 0.71
N HIS A 270 -7.11 21.15 0.41
CA HIS A 270 -8.19 22.15 0.44
C HIS A 270 -9.23 21.85 1.52
N GLU A 271 -9.70 22.90 2.21
CA GLU A 271 -10.79 22.77 3.18
C GLU A 271 -12.16 22.80 2.49
N PRO A 272 -13.08 21.89 2.84
CA PRO A 272 -14.47 21.94 2.39
C PRO A 272 -15.20 23.21 2.87
N VAL A 273 -16.11 23.71 2.05
CA VAL A 273 -16.94 24.89 2.36
C VAL A 273 -18.18 24.47 3.15
N PHE A 274 -18.42 25.10 4.31
CA PHE A 274 -19.61 24.90 5.11
C PHE A 274 -20.89 25.28 4.32
N ALA A 275 -21.91 24.43 4.41
CA ALA A 275 -23.20 24.65 3.76
C ALA A 275 -24.31 24.94 4.77
N LYS A 276 -24.52 24.06 5.75
CA LYS A 276 -25.55 24.19 6.79
C LYS A 276 -25.34 23.19 7.92
N SER A 277 -25.97 23.43 9.07
CA SER A 277 -26.12 22.45 10.15
C SER A 277 -27.55 21.90 10.14
N ASP A 278 -27.70 20.60 10.36
CA ASP A 278 -29.00 19.96 10.59
C ASP A 278 -28.91 18.96 11.76
N GLN A 279 -30.02 18.29 12.09
CA GLN A 279 -30.07 17.32 13.20
C GLN A 279 -29.10 16.14 13.04
N HIS A 280 -28.54 15.93 11.85
CA HIS A 280 -27.57 14.87 11.56
C HIS A 280 -26.12 15.39 11.56
N GLY A 281 -25.88 16.69 11.75
CA GLY A 281 -24.55 17.29 11.83
C GLY A 281 -24.31 18.41 10.81
N ASP A 282 -23.05 18.81 10.67
CA ASP A 282 -22.65 19.91 9.79
C ASP A 282 -22.37 19.41 8.37
N ARG A 283 -22.97 20.05 7.39
CA ARG A 283 -22.82 19.75 5.96
C ARG A 283 -21.76 20.63 5.35
N TYR A 284 -20.88 20.03 4.56
CA TYR A 284 -19.87 20.74 3.79
C TYR A 284 -19.88 20.29 2.34
N THR A 285 -19.31 21.10 1.45
CA THR A 285 -19.14 20.76 0.05
C THR A 285 -17.75 21.13 -0.42
N THR A 286 -17.17 20.35 -1.32
CA THR A 286 -15.98 20.74 -2.06
C THR A 286 -16.22 20.53 -3.55
N SER A 287 -15.71 21.43 -4.37
CA SER A 287 -15.71 21.31 -5.82
C SER A 287 -14.26 21.19 -6.27
N MET A 288 -13.95 20.13 -7.00
CA MET A 288 -12.61 19.84 -7.49
C MET A 288 -12.65 19.61 -9.00
N GLU A 289 -11.55 19.91 -9.69
CA GLU A 289 -11.33 19.41 -11.04
C GLU A 289 -10.76 17.99 -10.94
N MET A 290 -11.45 17.01 -11.52
CA MET A 290 -11.07 15.60 -11.49
C MET A 290 -10.60 15.18 -12.88
N VAL A 291 -9.49 14.46 -12.96
CA VAL A 291 -8.94 13.94 -14.21
C VAL A 291 -9.45 12.51 -14.42
N GLY A 292 -10.07 12.26 -15.56
CA GLY A 292 -10.64 10.98 -15.93
C GLY A 292 -9.62 10.04 -16.55
N LYS A 293 -9.88 8.73 -16.49
CA LYS A 293 -9.06 7.71 -17.18
C LYS A 293 -9.02 7.89 -18.71
N ASN A 294 -9.96 8.66 -19.24
CA ASN A 294 -10.01 9.05 -20.65
C ASN A 294 -9.18 10.31 -20.98
N GLY A 295 -8.40 10.84 -20.02
CA GLY A 295 -7.58 12.05 -20.16
C GLY A 295 -8.35 13.37 -20.10
N ARG A 296 -9.68 13.37 -19.94
CA ARG A 296 -10.49 14.58 -19.82
C ARG A 296 -10.64 15.01 -18.37
N THR A 297 -10.79 16.32 -18.15
CA THR A 297 -11.07 16.88 -16.83
C THR A 297 -12.52 17.31 -16.72
N ALA A 298 -13.13 17.06 -15.56
CA ALA A 298 -14.47 17.56 -15.24
C ALA A 298 -14.56 18.02 -13.79
N ARG A 299 -15.37 19.05 -13.57
CA ARG A 299 -15.67 19.53 -12.22
C ARG A 299 -16.53 18.52 -11.48
N VAL A 300 -16.06 18.03 -10.34
CA VAL A 300 -16.78 17.10 -9.46
C VAL A 300 -17.09 17.79 -8.14
N THR A 301 -18.33 17.65 -7.67
CA THR A 301 -18.74 18.16 -6.35
C THR A 301 -18.91 16.99 -5.39
N VAL A 302 -18.27 17.08 -4.23
CA VAL A 302 -18.37 16.12 -3.13
C VAL A 302 -19.07 16.78 -1.96
N GLY A 303 -20.10 16.11 -1.44
CA GLY A 303 -20.84 16.52 -0.24
C GLY A 303 -20.37 15.72 0.97
N TRP A 304 -20.07 16.41 2.05
CA TRP A 304 -19.57 15.86 3.31
C TRP A 304 -20.55 16.12 4.44
N ILE A 305 -20.49 15.26 5.47
CA ILE A 305 -21.11 15.50 6.76
C ILE A 305 -20.09 15.30 7.88
N LYS A 306 -20.04 16.22 8.83
CA LYS A 306 -19.38 16.05 10.12
C LYS A 306 -20.46 15.63 11.13
N ASP A 307 -20.56 14.33 11.35
CA ASP A 307 -21.50 13.75 12.32
C ASP A 307 -21.12 14.26 13.75
N PRO A 308 -22.08 14.50 14.67
CA PRO A 308 -21.77 15.01 16.00
C PRO A 308 -20.84 14.09 16.79
N GLY A 309 -19.75 14.64 17.34
CA GLY A 309 -18.78 13.89 18.14
C GLY A 309 -17.80 13.02 17.34
N GLU A 310 -17.93 12.96 16.01
CA GLU A 310 -17.00 12.24 15.15
C GLU A 310 -15.81 13.09 14.74
N ASP A 311 -14.61 12.52 14.69
CA ASP A 311 -13.38 13.22 14.28
C ASP A 311 -13.25 13.39 12.76
N LYS A 312 -13.89 12.52 11.98
CA LYS A 312 -13.80 12.55 10.51
C LYS A 312 -15.08 13.03 9.87
N MET A 313 -14.95 13.78 8.78
CA MET A 313 -16.05 14.03 7.87
C MET A 313 -16.29 12.81 6.97
N ARG A 314 -17.55 12.46 6.73
CA ARG A 314 -17.92 11.33 5.89
C ARG A 314 -18.55 11.79 4.58
N LEU A 315 -18.19 11.12 3.48
CA LEU A 315 -18.81 11.37 2.18
C LEU A 315 -20.30 10.98 2.20
N THR A 316 -21.14 11.88 1.69
CA THR A 316 -22.59 11.67 1.59
C THR A 316 -23.08 11.60 0.15
N SER A 317 -22.46 12.35 -0.76
CA SER A 317 -22.77 12.36 -2.19
C SER A 317 -21.55 12.82 -2.98
N ILE A 318 -21.44 12.38 -4.22
CA ILE A 318 -20.44 12.83 -5.19
C ILE A 318 -21.06 12.81 -6.59
N TYR A 319 -20.80 13.82 -7.42
CA TYR A 319 -21.34 13.89 -8.77
C TYR A 319 -20.55 14.85 -9.67
N VAL A 320 -20.54 14.57 -10.98
CA VAL A 320 -20.03 15.49 -12.00
C VAL A 320 -20.96 16.70 -12.10
N SER A 321 -20.39 17.89 -11.96
CA SER A 321 -21.11 19.16 -12.03
C SER A 321 -21.20 19.62 -13.48
N LYS A 322 -22.38 20.06 -13.93
CA LYS A 322 -22.51 20.70 -15.24
C LYS A 322 -21.73 22.03 -15.22
N ARG A 323 -20.88 22.27 -16.23
CA ARG A 323 -20.30 23.61 -16.46
C ARG A 323 -21.47 24.60 -16.51
N LYS A 324 -21.47 25.62 -15.65
CA LYS A 324 -22.37 26.77 -15.85
C LYS A 324 -21.99 27.34 -17.22
N GLY A 325 -22.89 27.19 -18.20
CA GLY A 325 -22.73 27.88 -19.48
C GLY A 325 -22.54 29.36 -19.19
N VAL A 326 -21.48 29.94 -19.72
CA VAL A 326 -21.37 31.40 -19.83
C VAL A 326 -22.62 31.82 -20.58
N LYS A 327 -23.54 32.49 -19.90
CA LYS A 327 -24.65 33.15 -20.58
C LYS A 327 -23.99 34.22 -21.46
N SER A 328 -24.02 33.99 -22.76
CA SER A 328 -23.82 35.01 -23.79
C SER A 328 -24.80 36.16 -23.58
#